data_AF-A0A814PST1-F1
#
_entry.id   AF-A0A814PST1-F1
#
_cell.length_a   1.000
_cell.length_b   1.000
_cell.length_c   1.000
_cell.angle_alpha   90.00
_cell.angle_beta   90.00
_cell.angle_gamma   90.00
#
_symmetry.space_group_name_H-M   'P 1'
#
loop_
_entity.id
_entity.type
_entity.pdbx_description
1 polymer ?
#
loop_
_entity_poly.entity_id
_entity_poly.type
_entity_poly.pdbx_seq_one_letter_code
_entity_poly.pdbx_strand_id
1 'polypeptide(L)'
;MKECEEDPSIQKLFTIDSHHKNISVFFVTQNIFSKGKFTRTLNLNSHYLILFNNPRDRLQIGTLARQMFPNKVKFFMEAFEDAASKPHGYLLIDLKQSTEERNRIQTGITSDDIRIIYTSKD
;
A
#
# COMPACT_ATOMS: atom_id res chain seq x y z
N MET A 1 4.32 -15.88 -8.16
CA MET A 1 4.20 -15.26 -6.83
C MET A 1 4.37 -16.23 -5.68
N LYS A 2 3.76 -17.44 -5.72
CA LYS A 2 3.88 -18.40 -4.61
C LYS A 2 5.34 -18.68 -4.20
N GLU A 3 6.25 -18.83 -5.17
CA GLU A 3 7.68 -18.99 -4.90
C GLU A 3 8.27 -17.81 -4.11
N CYS A 4 7.99 -16.56 -4.51
CA CYS A 4 8.47 -15.37 -3.78
C CYS A 4 7.87 -15.25 -2.37
N GLU A 5 6.62 -15.66 -2.20
CA GLU A 5 5.90 -15.57 -0.92
C GLU A 5 6.22 -16.72 0.04
N GLU A 6 6.95 -17.73 -0.41
CA GLU A 6 7.39 -18.90 0.36
C GLU A 6 8.91 -18.99 0.50
N ASP A 7 9.67 -18.11 -0.16
CA ASP A 7 11.13 -18.04 -0.10
C ASP A 7 11.62 -17.23 1.12
N PRO A 8 12.35 -17.85 2.08
CA PRO A 8 12.90 -17.15 3.23
C PRO A 8 13.89 -16.04 2.89
N SER A 9 14.57 -16.12 1.74
CA SER A 9 15.49 -15.08 1.27
C SER A 9 14.75 -13.80 0.92
N ILE A 10 13.58 -13.90 0.30
CA ILE A 10 12.70 -12.76 0.02
C ILE A 10 12.18 -12.18 1.33
N GLN A 11 11.74 -13.00 2.30
CA GLN A 11 11.35 -12.49 3.61
C GLN A 11 12.47 -11.65 4.25
N LYS A 12 13.71 -12.13 4.19
CA LYS A 12 14.88 -11.42 4.76
C LYS A 12 15.12 -10.06 4.10
N LEU A 13 14.83 -9.92 2.80
CA LEU A 13 14.89 -8.63 2.08
C LEU A 13 13.97 -7.58 2.70
N PHE A 14 12.76 -7.98 3.13
CA PHE A 14 11.77 -7.04 3.67
C PHE A 14 11.98 -6.73 5.15
N THR A 15 12.66 -7.60 5.90
CA THR A 15 12.82 -7.43 7.35
C THR A 15 14.17 -6.85 7.78
N ILE A 16 15.28 -7.27 7.15
CA ILE A 16 16.64 -6.96 7.62
C ILE A 16 17.46 -6.32 6.52
N ASP A 17 17.53 -6.98 5.35
CA ASP A 17 18.51 -6.66 4.33
C ASP A 17 18.22 -5.31 3.65
N SER A 18 16.96 -4.87 3.53
CA SER A 18 16.59 -3.55 3.01
C SER A 18 17.30 -2.41 3.75
N HIS A 19 17.25 -2.45 5.09
CA HIS A 19 17.85 -1.45 5.95
C HIS A 19 19.37 -1.58 6.00
N HIS A 20 19.89 -2.80 6.12
CA HIS A 20 21.33 -3.05 6.28
C HIS A 20 22.13 -2.79 5.00
N LYS A 21 21.54 -3.06 3.83
CA LYS A 21 22.18 -2.89 2.53
C LYS A 21 21.80 -1.57 1.86
N ASN A 22 20.97 -0.75 2.50
CA ASN A 22 20.44 0.49 1.94
C ASN A 22 19.80 0.28 0.55
N ILE A 23 18.96 -0.75 0.44
CA ILE A 23 18.27 -1.10 -0.80
C ILE A 23 16.76 -0.89 -0.65
N SER A 24 16.14 -0.44 -1.74
CA SER A 24 14.68 -0.38 -1.85
C SER A 24 14.17 -1.62 -2.56
N VAL A 25 13.11 -2.23 -2.01
CA VAL A 25 12.50 -3.45 -2.56
C VAL A 25 11.12 -3.08 -3.08
N PHE A 26 10.88 -3.37 -4.37
CA PHE A 26 9.57 -3.19 -4.99
C PHE A 26 8.88 -4.55 -5.09
N PHE A 27 7.70 -4.65 -4.45
CA PHE A 27 6.85 -5.82 -4.53
C PHE A 27 5.60 -5.50 -5.33
N VAL A 28 5.39 -6.20 -6.44
CA VAL A 28 4.21 -6.03 -7.28
C VAL A 28 3.34 -7.27 -7.16
N THR A 29 2.09 -7.07 -6.74
CA THR A 29 1.10 -8.14 -6.55
C THR A 29 -0.26 -7.71 -7.06
N GLN A 30 -1.06 -8.69 -7.53
CA GLN A 30 -2.48 -8.53 -7.82
C GLN A 30 -3.37 -8.88 -6.61
N ASN A 31 -2.83 -9.59 -5.63
CA ASN A 31 -3.56 -10.03 -4.44
C ASN A 31 -2.71 -9.74 -3.19
N ILE A 32 -3.11 -8.71 -2.44
CA ILE A 32 -2.43 -8.34 -1.18
C ILE A 32 -2.72 -9.36 -0.07
N PHE A 33 -3.80 -10.15 -0.19
CA PHE A 33 -4.23 -11.19 0.74
C PHE A 33 -3.92 -12.60 0.23
N SER A 34 -2.88 -12.77 -0.58
CA SER A 34 -2.43 -14.09 -1.02
C SER A 34 -2.10 -14.99 0.19
N LYS A 35 -2.31 -16.30 0.04
CA LYS A 35 -2.14 -17.28 1.12
C LYS A 35 -0.69 -17.78 1.25
N GLY A 36 0.29 -17.04 0.72
CA GLY A 36 1.70 -17.38 0.84
C GLY A 36 2.17 -17.33 2.29
N LYS A 37 3.12 -18.21 2.63
CA LYS A 37 3.63 -18.39 4.01
C LYS A 37 4.11 -17.08 4.62
N PHE A 38 4.74 -16.22 3.84
CA PHE A 38 5.35 -14.97 4.30
C PHE A 38 4.58 -13.71 3.88
N THR A 39 3.48 -13.83 3.13
CA THR A 39 2.70 -12.68 2.63
C THR A 39 2.39 -11.66 3.73
N ARG A 40 1.92 -12.14 4.89
CA ARG A 40 1.62 -11.25 6.04
C ARG A 40 2.85 -10.49 6.51
N THR A 41 4.00 -11.15 6.61
CA THR A 41 5.27 -10.54 7.04
C THR A 41 5.74 -9.50 6.03
N LEU A 42 5.68 -9.80 4.73
CA LEU A 42 6.06 -8.85 3.66
C LEU A 42 5.20 -7.58 3.73
N ASN A 43 3.89 -7.73 3.85
CA ASN A 43 2.96 -6.60 3.92
C ASN A 43 3.17 -5.75 5.18
N LEU A 44 3.35 -6.36 6.35
CA LEU A 44 3.54 -5.61 7.61
C LEU A 44 4.88 -4.88 7.71
N ASN A 45 5.91 -5.32 6.98
CA ASN A 45 7.21 -4.66 6.94
C ASN A 45 7.36 -3.69 5.74
N SER A 46 6.32 -3.52 4.94
CA SER A 46 6.36 -2.58 3.82
C SER A 46 6.19 -1.13 4.31
N HIS A 47 7.07 -0.23 3.88
CA HIS A 47 6.97 1.20 4.22
C HIS A 47 5.90 1.94 3.42
N TYR A 48 5.57 1.43 2.23
CA TYR A 48 4.68 2.07 1.29
C TYR A 48 3.79 1.03 0.64
N LEU A 49 2.51 1.34 0.46
CA LEU A 49 1.61 0.59 -0.40
C LEU A 49 1.09 1.52 -1.51
N ILE A 50 1.19 1.08 -2.76
CA ILE A 50 0.62 1.77 -3.91
C ILE A 50 -0.53 0.93 -4.43
N LEU A 51 -1.75 1.45 -4.31
CA LEU A 51 -2.98 0.76 -4.71
C LEU A 51 -3.44 1.28 -6.08
N PHE A 52 -3.46 0.39 -7.05
CA PHE A 52 -4.02 0.65 -8.38
C PHE A 52 -5.48 0.19 -8.47
N ASN A 53 -6.22 0.78 -9.41
CA ASN A 53 -7.58 0.33 -9.72
C ASN A 53 -7.58 -1.06 -10.36
N ASN A 54 -7.97 -2.08 -9.60
CA ASN A 54 -8.29 -3.39 -10.14
C ASN A 54 -9.82 -3.54 -10.24
N PRO A 55 -10.42 -3.35 -11.43
CA PRO A 55 -11.87 -3.42 -11.59
C PRO A 55 -12.44 -4.82 -11.31
N ARG A 56 -11.62 -5.87 -11.37
CA ARG A 56 -12.04 -7.25 -11.11
C ARG A 56 -12.24 -7.56 -9.63
N ASP A 57 -11.49 -6.90 -8.75
CA ASP A 57 -11.47 -7.23 -7.32
C ASP A 57 -11.32 -5.98 -6.44
N ARG A 58 -12.41 -5.21 -6.37
CA ARG A 58 -12.52 -4.05 -5.46
C ARG A 58 -12.65 -4.44 -3.99
N LEU A 59 -12.98 -5.70 -3.68
CA LEU A 59 -13.18 -6.17 -2.31
C LEU A 59 -11.88 -6.10 -1.49
N GLN A 60 -10.73 -6.28 -2.15
CA GLN A 60 -9.43 -6.12 -1.49
C GLN A 60 -9.24 -4.72 -0.91
N ILE A 61 -9.60 -3.69 -1.68
CA ILE A 61 -9.51 -2.29 -1.24
C ILE A 61 -10.39 -2.04 -0.02
N GLY A 62 -11.66 -2.48 -0.08
CA GLY A 62 -12.59 -2.33 1.05
C GLY A 62 -12.17 -3.14 2.29
N THR A 63 -11.47 -4.27 2.12
CA THR A 63 -10.93 -5.06 3.24
C THR A 63 -9.74 -4.37 3.87
N LEU A 64 -8.83 -3.84 3.05
CA LEU A 64 -7.69 -3.07 3.53
C LEU A 64 -8.14 -1.79 4.26
N ALA A 65 -9.13 -1.08 3.72
CA ALA A 65 -9.73 0.10 4.34
C ALA A 65 -10.26 -0.21 5.76
N ARG A 66 -10.96 -1.34 5.94
CA ARG A 66 -11.45 -1.78 7.26
C ARG A 66 -10.34 -2.14 8.22
N GLN A 67 -9.24 -2.74 7.74
CA GLN A 67 -8.10 -3.10 8.58
C GLN A 67 -7.30 -1.88 9.04
N MET A 68 -7.11 -0.90 8.15
CA MET A 68 -6.28 0.28 8.41
C MET A 68 -7.03 1.44 9.05
N PHE A 69 -8.28 1.66 8.63
CA PHE A 69 -9.10 2.81 9.01
C PHE A 69 -10.49 2.34 9.49
N PRO A 70 -10.59 1.52 10.55
CA PRO A 70 -11.85 0.89 10.95
C PRO A 70 -13.00 1.88 11.19
N ASN A 71 -12.69 3.08 11.69
CA ASN A 71 -13.67 4.15 11.93
C ASN A 71 -13.74 5.20 10.80
N LYS A 72 -12.89 5.07 9.77
CA LYS A 72 -12.72 6.04 8.66
C LYS A 72 -12.73 5.34 7.29
N VAL A 73 -13.43 4.21 7.16
CA VAL A 73 -13.52 3.40 5.93
C VAL A 73 -14.05 4.23 4.76
N LYS A 74 -15.10 5.02 5.00
CA LYS A 74 -15.70 5.89 3.97
C LYS A 74 -14.67 6.87 3.40
N PHE A 75 -13.95 7.57 4.28
CA PHE A 75 -12.87 8.48 3.90
C PHE A 75 -11.81 7.78 3.02
N PHE A 76 -11.37 6.59 3.43
CA PHE A 76 -10.37 5.85 2.66
C PHE A 76 -10.88 5.46 1.26
N MET A 77 -12.13 5.01 1.17
CA MET A 77 -12.73 4.62 -0.11
C MET A 77 -12.92 5.84 -1.03
N GLU A 78 -13.36 6.97 -0.51
CA GLU A 78 -13.48 8.22 -1.27
C GLU A 78 -12.12 8.71 -1.78
N ALA A 79 -11.08 8.67 -0.94
CA ALA A 79 -9.72 9.01 -1.34
C ALA A 79 -9.19 8.08 -2.44
N PHE A 80 -9.47 6.78 -2.34
CA PHE A 80 -9.09 5.81 -3.38
C PHE A 80 -9.83 6.07 -4.70
N GLU A 81 -11.14 6.31 -4.65
CA GLU A 81 -11.95 6.58 -5.84
C GLU A 81 -11.51 7.86 -6.56
N ASP A 82 -11.21 8.92 -5.81
CA ASP A 82 -10.69 10.17 -6.35
C ASP A 82 -9.30 9.96 -6.99
N ALA A 83 -8.36 9.36 -6.24
CA ALA A 83 -7.00 9.13 -6.71
C ALA A 83 -6.92 8.20 -7.94
N ALA A 84 -7.88 7.26 -8.05
CA ALA A 84 -7.95 6.28 -9.12
C ALA A 84 -8.97 6.62 -10.22
N SER A 85 -9.51 7.85 -10.22
CA SER A 85 -10.48 8.33 -11.21
C SER A 85 -9.88 8.48 -12.62
N LYS A 86 -8.59 8.83 -12.70
CA LYS A 86 -7.83 8.94 -13.96
C LYS A 86 -7.22 7.59 -14.39
N PRO A 87 -7.03 7.34 -15.69
CA PRO A 87 -6.23 6.21 -16.15
C PRO A 87 -4.86 6.19 -15.47
N HIS A 88 -4.42 5.01 -15.03
CA HIS A 88 -3.18 4.81 -14.27
C HIS A 88 -3.11 5.55 -12.91
N GLY A 89 -4.24 6.05 -12.42
CA GLY A 89 -4.35 6.60 -11.07
C GLY A 89 -4.08 5.56 -9.99
N TYR A 90 -3.54 6.03 -8.87
CA TYR A 90 -3.15 5.20 -7.73
C TYR A 90 -3.28 5.96 -6.43
N LEU A 91 -3.52 5.22 -5.34
CA LEU A 91 -3.44 5.73 -3.98
C LEU A 91 -2.15 5.23 -3.32
N LEU A 92 -1.30 6.14 -2.90
CA LEU A 92 -0.13 5.84 -2.05
C LEU A 92 -0.53 5.93 -0.58
N ILE A 93 -0.11 4.92 0.17
CA ILE A 93 -0.25 4.84 1.62
C ILE A 93 1.16 4.81 2.22
N ASP A 94 1.48 5.81 3.03
CA ASP A 94 2.72 5.89 3.78
C ASP A 94 2.55 5.22 5.16
N LEU A 95 3.20 4.07 5.31
CA LEU A 95 3.15 3.21 6.49
C LEU A 95 4.31 3.46 7.46
N LYS A 96 5.20 4.43 7.17
CA LYS A 96 6.31 4.73 8.09
C LYS A 96 5.77 5.23 9.42
N GLN A 97 6.41 4.80 10.51
CA GLN A 97 6.05 5.21 11.86
C GLN A 97 6.27 6.72 12.09
N SER A 98 7.26 7.30 11.40
CA SER A 98 7.59 8.73 11.48
C SER A 98 6.63 9.63 10.69
N THR A 99 5.74 9.06 9.88
CA THR A 99 4.79 9.84 9.07
C THR A 99 3.60 10.28 9.91
N GLU A 100 3.33 11.58 9.95
CA GLU A 100 2.13 12.12 10.60
C GLU A 100 0.85 11.57 9.97
N GLU A 101 -0.18 11.33 10.78
CA GLU A 101 -1.41 10.67 10.33
C GLU A 101 -2.07 11.38 9.14
N ARG A 102 -2.09 12.72 9.16
CA ARG A 102 -2.64 13.55 8.07
C ARG A 102 -1.89 13.43 6.74
N ASN A 103 -0.68 12.88 6.74
CA ASN A 103 0.18 12.77 5.55
C ASN A 103 0.23 11.34 4.98
N ARG A 104 -0.53 10.39 5.55
CA ARG A 104 -0.43 8.97 5.17
C ARG A 104 -1.07 8.64 3.83
N ILE A 105 -2.16 9.31 3.47
CA ILE A 105 -2.96 8.97 2.29
C ILE A 105 -2.76 10.05 1.24
N GLN A 106 -2.20 9.68 0.09
CA GLN A 106 -1.77 10.64 -0.91
C GLN A 106 -1.74 10.06 -2.34
N THR A 107 -1.65 10.93 -3.34
CA THR A 107 -1.40 10.57 -4.74
C THR A 107 -0.51 11.63 -5.40
N GLY A 108 -0.11 11.38 -6.66
CA GLY A 108 0.67 12.33 -7.45
C GLY A 108 2.12 12.49 -6.97
N ILE A 109 2.83 11.38 -6.78
CA ILE A 109 4.25 11.40 -6.38
C ILE A 109 5.25 11.48 -7.55
N THR A 110 4.75 11.37 -8.78
CA THR A 110 5.56 11.51 -10.00
C THR A 110 5.70 12.98 -10.38
N SER A 111 6.79 13.33 -11.09
CA SER A 111 7.14 14.72 -11.44
C SER A 111 6.04 15.48 -12.18
N ASP A 112 5.22 14.77 -12.94
CA ASP A 112 4.23 15.35 -13.82
C ASP A 112 2.87 15.55 -13.13
N ASP A 113 2.73 15.08 -11.89
CA ASP A 113 1.49 15.12 -11.14
C ASP A 113 1.53 16.17 -10.01
N ILE A 114 0.38 16.78 -9.75
CA ILE A 114 0.18 17.57 -8.53
C ILE A 114 0.00 16.59 -7.37
N ARG A 115 0.87 16.70 -6.36
CA ARG A 115 0.74 15.91 -5.13
C ARG A 115 -0.50 16.34 -4.35
N ILE A 116 -1.35 15.36 -4.06
CA ILE A 116 -2.57 15.55 -3.26
C ILE A 116 -2.45 14.70 -2.00
N ILE A 117 -2.75 15.29 -0.85
CA ILE A 117 -2.80 14.61 0.46
C ILE A 117 -4.25 14.63 0.93
N TYR A 118 -4.80 13.46 1.22
CA TYR A 118 -6.17 13.30 1.69
C TYR A 118 -6.20 13.29 3.21
N THR A 119 -7.07 14.11 3.79
CA THR A 119 -7.27 14.20 5.24
C THR A 119 -8.74 13.98 5.58
N SER A 120 -9.02 13.16 6.60
CA SER A 120 -10.37 13.03 7.13
C SER A 120 -10.78 14.34 7.79
N LYS A 121 -12.03 14.76 7.59
CA LYS A 121 -12.65 15.74 8.50
C LYS A 121 -12.89 15.02 9.83
N ASP A 122 -12.49 15.64 10.93
CA ASP A 122 -12.76 15.14 12.28
C ASP A 122 -14.20 15.47 12.71
#